data_AF-A0A9E6E182-F1
#
_entry.id   AF-A0A9E6E182-F1
#
_cell.length_a   1.000
_cell.length_b   1.000
_cell.length_c   1.000
_cell.angle_alpha   90.00
_cell.angle_beta   90.00
_cell.angle_gamma   90.00
#
_symmetry.space_group_name_H-M   'P 1'
#
loop_
_entity.id
_entity.type
_entity.pdbx_description
1 polymer ?
#
loop_
_entity_poly.entity_id
_entity_poly.type
_entity_poly.pdbx_seq_one_letter_code
_entity_poly.pdbx_strand_id
1 'polypeptide(L)' 'MKKKLLRILLTWLCIYPIVTLVIFTLSTLDIQLPLWLQTLAITMILVPTMVLIIAPKVTVTIDRIVQQ' A
#
# COMPACT_ATOMS: atom_id res chain seq x y z
N MET A 1 2.91 24.55 -8.73
CA MET A 1 3.59 23.30 -9.17
C MET A 1 4.27 22.54 -8.02
N LYS A 2 5.13 23.18 -7.21
CA LYS A 2 5.86 22.54 -6.09
C LYS A 2 4.99 21.75 -5.09
N LYS A 3 3.83 22.32 -4.68
CA LYS A 3 2.88 21.67 -3.74
C LYS A 3 2.26 20.37 -4.28
N LYS A 4 2.05 20.27 -5.60
CA LYS A 4 1.47 19.07 -6.24
C LYS A 4 2.48 17.92 -6.27
N LEU A 5 3.75 18.26 -6.55
CA LEU A 5 4.88 17.32 -6.53
C LEU A 5 5.14 16.80 -5.11
N LEU A 6 5.15 17.68 -4.11
CA LEU A 6 5.27 17.28 -2.71
C LEU A 6 4.16 16.31 -2.30
N ARG A 7 2.91 16.57 -2.71
CA ARG A 7 1.78 15.68 -2.41
C ARG A 7 1.97 14.28 -3.02
N ILE A 8 2.40 14.20 -4.28
CA ILE A 8 2.67 12.92 -4.95
C ILE A 8 3.79 12.17 -4.24
N LEU A 9 4.87 12.86 -3.88
CA LEU A 9 6.03 12.27 -3.24
C LEU A 9 5.69 11.76 -1.83
N LEU A 10 4.90 12.53 -1.07
CA LEU A 10 4.40 12.12 0.24
C LEU A 10 3.44 10.91 0.12
N THR A 11 2.61 10.89 -0.92
CA THR A 11 1.68 9.77 -1.20
C THR A 11 2.45 8.51 -1.50
N TRP A 12 3.47 8.62 -2.35
CA TRP A 12 4.36 7.51 -2.67
C TRP A 12 5.14 7.02 -1.44
N LEU A 13 5.67 7.94 -0.63
CA LEU A 13 6.40 7.64 0.60
C LEU A 13 5.53 6.97 1.66
N CYS A 14 4.22 7.26 1.72
CA CYS A 14 3.29 6.60 2.61
C CYS A 14 2.82 5.24 2.08
N ILE A 15 2.61 5.09 0.77
CA ILE A 15 2.16 3.83 0.17
C ILE A 15 3.25 2.76 0.27
N TYR A 16 4.51 3.10 -0.05
CA TYR A 16 5.62 2.14 -0.06
C TYR A 16 5.79 1.34 1.25
N PRO A 17 5.86 1.95 2.45
CA PRO A 17 6.00 1.20 3.70
C PRO A 17 4.75 0.37 4.01
N ILE A 18 3.55 0.83 3.65
CA ILE A 18 2.32 0.05 3.85
C ILE A 18 2.33 -1.18 2.95
N VAL A 19 2.68 -1.04 1.67
CA VAL A 19 2.85 -2.16 0.73
C VAL A 19 3.85 -3.15 1.29
N THR A 20 4.99 -2.65 1.75
CA THR A 20 6.07 -3.46 2.31
C THR A 20 5.61 -4.22 3.54
N LEU A 21 4.84 -3.60 4.44
CA LEU A 21 4.29 -4.23 5.64
C LEU A 21 3.29 -5.34 5.30
N VAL A 22 2.41 -5.10 4.32
CA VAL A 22 1.43 -6.12 3.88
C VAL A 22 2.15 -7.30 3.24
N ILE A 23 3.13 -7.05 2.37
CA ILE A 23 3.93 -8.13 1.78
C ILE A 23 4.69 -8.89 2.86
N PHE A 24 5.32 -8.19 3.81
CA PHE A 24 6.08 -8.82 4.89
C PHE A 24 5.19 -9.71 5.77
N THR A 25 4.04 -9.19 6.21
CA THR A 25 3.09 -9.96 7.04
C THR A 25 2.54 -11.19 6.32
N LEU A 26 2.27 -11.09 5.01
CA LEU A 26 1.86 -12.24 4.21
C LEU A 26 2.98 -13.24 3.96
N SER A 27 4.22 -12.78 3.76
CA SER A 27 5.38 -13.67 3.61
C SER A 27 5.74 -14.39 4.91
N THR A 28 5.50 -13.78 6.08
CA THR A 28 5.73 -14.42 7.38
C THR A 28 4.73 -15.53 7.72
N LEU A 29 3.65 -15.69 6.94
CA LEU A 29 2.64 -16.73 7.20
C LEU A 29 3.10 -18.15 6.84
N ASP A 30 4.33 -18.32 6.31
CA ASP A 30 5.04 -19.60 6.07
C ASP A 30 4.15 -20.76 5.59
N ILE A 31 3.19 -20.44 4.70
CA ILE A 31 2.26 -21.41 4.17
C ILE A 31 3.00 -22.13 3.04
N GLN A 32 3.33 -23.41 3.21
CA GLN A 32 4.03 -24.24 2.22
C GLN A 32 3.17 -24.53 0.98
N LEU A 33 2.78 -23.48 0.24
CA LEU A 33 2.09 -23.58 -1.04
C LEU A 33 3.08 -23.38 -2.19
N PRO A 34 2.81 -23.99 -3.36
CA PRO A 34 3.57 -23.69 -4.56
C PRO A 34 3.52 -22.19 -4.85
N LEU A 35 4.68 -21.62 -5.23
CA LEU A 35 4.92 -20.19 -5.47
C LEU A 35 3.77 -19.47 -6.21
N TRP A 36 3.19 -20.12 -7.22
CA TRP A 36 2.09 -19.59 -8.03
C TRP A 36 0.82 -19.34 -7.22
N LEU A 37 0.44 -20.27 -6.32
CA LEU A 37 -0.74 -20.11 -5.45
C LEU A 37 -0.48 -19.10 -4.34
N GLN A 38 0.72 -19.08 -3.78
CA GLN A 38 1.12 -18.07 -2.80
C GLN A 38 1.01 -16.67 -3.40
N THR A 39 1.55 -16.48 -4.61
CA THR A 39 1.49 -15.19 -5.32
C THR A 39 0.05 -14.79 -5.64
N LEU A 40 -0.80 -15.75 -6.04
CA LEU A 40 -2.22 -15.52 -6.28
C LEU A 40 -2.95 -15.08 -5.01
N ALA A 41 -2.73 -15.77 -3.88
CA ALA A 41 -3.34 -15.43 -2.60
C ALA A 41 -2.87 -14.04 -2.12
N ILE A 42 -1.58 -13.76 -2.24
CA ILE A 42 -1.00 -12.46 -1.89
C ILE A 42 -1.62 -11.36 -2.73
N THR A 43 -1.64 -11.50 -4.05
CA THR A 43 -2.19 -10.47 -4.95
C THR A 43 -3.70 -10.30 -4.76
N MET A 44 -4.44 -11.38 -4.53
CA MET A 44 -5.89 -11.34 -4.27
C MET A 44 -6.24 -10.58 -2.99
N ILE A 45 -5.36 -10.53 -2.00
CA ILE A 45 -5.56 -9.76 -0.77
C ILE A 45 -4.95 -8.35 -0.90
N LEU A 46 -3.72 -8.27 -1.42
CA LEU A 46 -2.94 -7.04 -1.52
C LEU A 46 -3.62 -6.02 -2.43
N VAL A 47 -4.09 -6.43 -3.62
CA VAL A 47 -4.69 -5.52 -4.60
C VAL A 47 -5.97 -4.85 -4.06
N PRO A 48 -7.00 -5.56 -3.58
CA PRO A 48 -8.19 -4.91 -3.05
C PRO A 48 -7.88 -4.08 -1.80
N THR A 49 -6.97 -4.53 -0.93
CA THR A 49 -6.53 -3.75 0.22
C THR A 49 -5.86 -2.44 -0.22
N MET A 50 -5.03 -2.49 -1.26
CA MET A 50 -4.38 -1.31 -1.82
C MET A 50 -5.37 -0.31 -2.40
N VAL A 51 -6.28 -0.77 -3.24
CA VAL A 51 -7.19 0.09 -3.98
C VAL A 51 -8.31 0.63 -3.10
N LEU A 52 -8.87 -0.20 -2.22
CA LEU A 52 -10.06 0.17 -1.42
C LEU A 52 -9.71 0.82 -0.09
N ILE A 53 -8.56 0.50 0.51
CA ILE A 53 -8.22 0.97 1.85
C ILE A 53 -7.03 1.92 1.80
N ILE A 54 -5.90 1.47 1.26
CA ILE A 54 -4.63 2.18 1.42
C ILE A 54 -4.59 3.45 0.57
N ALA A 55 -4.86 3.35 -0.73
CA ALA A 55 -4.88 4.50 -1.63
C ALA A 55 -5.81 5.65 -1.17
N PRO A 56 -7.10 5.41 -0.83
CA PRO A 56 -7.96 6.48 -0.36
C PRO A 56 -7.54 7.01 1.01
N LYS A 57 -7.15 6.16 1.98
CA LYS A 57 -6.73 6.63 3.30
C LYS A 57 -5.45 7.45 3.26
N VAL A 58 -4.47 7.05 2.45
CA VAL A 58 -3.23 7.83 2.25
C VAL A 58 -3.57 9.18 1.61
N THR A 59 -4.40 9.18 0.56
CA THR A 59 -4.80 10.41 -0.12
C THR A 59 -5.52 11.37 0.83
N VAL A 60 -6.48 10.89 1.63
CA VAL A 60 -7.21 11.71 2.62
C VAL A 60 -6.28 12.21 3.73
N THR A 61 -5.37 11.37 4.23
CA THR A 61 -4.44 11.75 5.31
C THR A 61 -3.48 12.84 4.83
N ILE A 62 -2.98 12.71 3.62
CA ILE A 62 -2.10 13.71 3.02
C ILE A 62 -2.86 14.97 2.66
N ASP A 63 -4.12 14.87 2.21
CA ASP A 63 -4.96 16.03 1.96
C ASP A 63 -5.12 16.86 3.24
N ARG A 64 -5.42 16.21 4.37
CA ARG A 64 -5.48 16.84 5.68
C ARG A 64 -4.16 17.49 6.09
N ILE A 65 -3.03 16.79 5.95
CA ILE A 65 -1.70 17.32 6.33
C ILE A 65 -1.27 18.50 5.43
N VAL A 66 -1.69 18.52 4.16
CA VAL A 66 -1.31 19.56 3.20
C VAL A 66 -2.25 20.78 3.25
N GLN A 67 -3.51 20.60 3.68
CA GLN A 67 -4.46 21.71 3.89
C GLN A 67 -4.41 22.36 5.27
N GLN A 68 -3.89 21.67 6.29
CA GLN A 68 -3.54 22.28 7.59
C GLN A 68 -2.24 23.09 7.49
#